data_AF-A0A8C9UBF6-F1
#
_entry.id   AF-A0A8C9UBF6-F1
#
_cell.length_a   1.000
_cell.length_b   1.000
_cell.length_c   1.000
_cell.angle_alpha   90.00
_cell.angle_beta   90.00
_cell.angle_gamma   90.00
#
_symmetry.space_group_name_H-M   'P 1'
#
loop_
_entity.id
_entity.type
_entity.pdbx_description
1 polymer ?
#
loop_
_entity_poly.entity_id
_entity_poly.type
_entity_poly.pdbx_seq_one_letter_code
_entity_poly.pdbx_strand_id
1 'polypeptide(L)'
;DIFALIHRSLQSNPRRWLNLQEYQSKKLMQDSGVTVQRFFVAETPSAALEAARKLNAKEIVLKAQILAGGRGKGVFNSGLKGGVHLTKDPAVVGELANKMLGFNLTTKQTPKEGVKVKTVMVAEALDIARETYFAILMDRSCNGPVMVGSPQGGVDIEEVAAKTPELIFKEVIDIFEGVRDEQALRMAVNLGFKGPLERQAADQIKKLYDLFLKVDATQVEVNPLGETPEGRVVCFDAKINFDDNAEFRQKDVFAMEDMTESDPTEMEAAKYDLKYIGLDGNIACFVNGAGLAMATCDIIDLHGGKPANFLDLGGGVKENQVYQAFKLLSADPKVEAILVNIFGGIVNCAIVAKGITKACRELELKVPLVVRLEGTNVQEAKRILSESGLPIMAANDLDDAARKAVASIAKK
;
A
#
# COMPACT_ATOMS: atom_id res chain seq x y z
N ASP A 1 -33.09 2.36 7.27
CA ASP A 1 -32.87 1.06 6.60
C ASP A 1 -31.47 0.55 6.94
N ILE A 2 -31.39 -0.35 7.93
CA ILE A 2 -30.11 -0.82 8.51
C ILE A 2 -29.26 -1.59 7.47
N PHE A 3 -29.90 -2.07 6.41
CA PHE A 3 -29.22 -2.69 5.26
C PHE A 3 -28.38 -1.72 4.42
N ALA A 4 -28.65 -0.41 4.46
CA ALA A 4 -27.89 0.58 3.70
C ALA A 4 -26.57 1.02 4.38
N LEU A 5 -26.48 0.92 5.71
CA LEU A 5 -25.25 1.24 6.46
C LEU A 5 -24.23 0.09 6.44
N ILE A 6 -24.71 -1.16 6.40
CA ILE A 6 -23.85 -2.36 6.37
C ILE A 6 -23.17 -2.54 5.00
N HIS A 7 -23.74 -1.98 3.93
CA HIS A 7 -23.18 -2.14 2.59
C HIS A 7 -21.95 -1.27 2.28
N ARG A 8 -21.65 -0.25 3.11
CA ARG A 8 -20.50 0.65 2.88
C ARG A 8 -19.16 0.15 3.43
N SER A 9 -19.11 -0.91 4.23
CA SER A 9 -17.87 -1.40 4.84
C SER A 9 -17.38 -2.76 4.35
N LEU A 10 -18.07 -3.41 3.41
CA LEU A 10 -17.73 -4.76 2.96
C LEU A 10 -17.08 -4.75 1.57
N GLN A 11 -15.75 -4.72 1.57
CA GLN A 11 -14.81 -5.37 0.64
C GLN A 11 -13.53 -4.53 0.54
N SER A 12 -12.71 -4.58 1.58
CA SER A 12 -11.26 -4.47 1.41
C SER A 12 -10.69 -5.80 1.90
N ASN A 13 -10.45 -6.73 0.98
CA ASN A 13 -9.43 -7.72 1.28
C ASN A 13 -8.15 -6.93 1.52
N PRO A 14 -7.47 -7.06 2.67
CA PRO A 14 -6.14 -6.51 2.80
C PRO A 14 -5.28 -7.17 1.71
N ARG A 15 -4.94 -6.34 0.73
CA ARG A 15 -4.10 -6.64 -0.42
C ARG A 15 -2.90 -5.74 -0.26
N ARG A 16 -1.72 -6.34 -0.31
CA ARG A 16 -0.47 -5.59 -0.28
C ARG A 16 -0.25 -5.06 -1.68
N TRP A 17 -0.72 -3.83 -1.93
CA TRP A 17 -0.51 -3.23 -3.24
C TRP A 17 0.96 -2.98 -3.48
N LEU A 18 1.48 -3.54 -4.57
CA LEU A 18 2.77 -3.14 -5.12
C LEU A 18 2.77 -1.62 -5.28
N ASN A 19 3.74 -0.96 -4.64
CA ASN A 19 4.02 0.45 -4.82
C ASN A 19 5.40 0.56 -5.48
N LEU A 20 5.49 1.36 -6.54
CA LEU A 20 6.75 1.67 -7.18
C LEU A 20 7.27 3.04 -6.74
N GLN A 21 8.59 3.16 -6.65
CA GLN A 21 9.26 4.44 -6.45
C GLN A 21 8.96 5.40 -7.63
N GLU A 22 9.06 6.71 -7.42
CA GLU A 22 8.75 7.73 -8.45
C GLU A 22 9.53 7.46 -9.76
N TYR A 23 10.82 7.14 -9.67
CA TYR A 23 11.65 6.87 -10.85
C TYR A 23 11.21 5.62 -11.65
N GLN A 24 10.70 4.59 -10.97
CA GLN A 24 10.22 3.36 -11.60
C GLN A 24 8.92 3.62 -12.34
N SER A 25 7.99 4.33 -11.68
CA SER A 25 6.74 4.78 -12.30
C SER A 25 7.01 5.65 -13.52
N LYS A 26 7.92 6.63 -13.42
CA LYS A 26 8.33 7.49 -14.55
C LYS A 26 8.96 6.69 -15.69
N LYS A 27 9.73 5.65 -15.39
CA LYS A 27 10.30 4.78 -16.42
C LYS A 27 9.20 4.02 -17.17
N LEU A 28 8.24 3.41 -16.47
CA LEU A 28 7.09 2.73 -17.10
C LEU A 28 6.27 3.67 -17.98
N MET A 29 6.09 4.91 -17.52
CA MET A 29 5.43 5.98 -18.27
C MET A 29 6.20 6.33 -19.56
N GLN A 30 7.52 6.55 -19.47
CA GLN A 30 8.36 6.82 -20.65
C GLN A 30 8.34 5.68 -21.66
N ASP A 31 8.47 4.44 -21.18
CA ASP A 31 8.46 3.24 -22.02
C ASP A 31 7.08 3.02 -22.68
N SER A 32 6.04 3.73 -22.22
CA SER A 32 4.69 3.77 -22.81
C SER A 32 4.38 5.08 -23.56
N GLY A 33 5.41 5.89 -23.84
CA GLY A 33 5.28 7.12 -24.64
C GLY A 33 4.69 8.33 -23.90
N VAL A 34 4.46 8.22 -22.60
CA VAL A 34 4.01 9.32 -21.74
C VAL A 34 5.18 10.27 -21.49
N THR A 35 4.91 11.56 -21.59
CA THR A 35 5.89 12.63 -21.41
C THR A 35 6.11 12.89 -19.92
N VAL A 36 7.31 12.57 -19.43
CA VAL A 36 7.79 12.89 -18.08
C VAL A 36 9.10 13.68 -18.17
N GLN A 37 9.55 14.26 -17.06
CA GLN A 37 10.86 14.92 -16.96
C GLN A 37 12.00 13.99 -17.39
N ARG A 38 13.04 14.50 -18.06
CA ARG A 38 14.30 13.75 -18.21
C ARG A 38 14.92 13.54 -16.83
N PHE A 39 15.33 12.30 -16.53
CA PHE A 39 15.93 11.97 -15.25
C PHE A 39 16.96 10.85 -15.36
N PHE A 40 17.79 10.77 -14.33
CA PHE A 40 18.64 9.63 -14.02
C PHE A 40 18.49 9.27 -12.55
N VAL A 41 19.00 8.10 -12.19
CA VAL A 41 18.95 7.55 -10.84
C VAL A 41 20.39 7.31 -10.38
N ALA A 42 20.65 7.58 -9.10
CA ALA A 42 21.96 7.42 -8.51
C ALA A 42 21.89 6.81 -7.11
N GLU A 43 22.82 5.90 -6.83
CA GLU A 43 23.00 5.26 -5.51
C GLU A 43 24.27 5.73 -4.80
N THR A 44 25.07 6.58 -5.47
CA THR A 44 26.26 7.21 -4.87
C THR A 44 26.28 8.71 -5.16
N PRO A 45 26.91 9.52 -4.30
CA PRO A 45 27.04 10.96 -4.53
C PRO A 45 27.77 11.30 -5.84
N SER A 46 28.80 10.50 -6.18
CA SER A 46 29.54 10.64 -7.44
C SER A 46 28.65 10.37 -8.66
N ALA A 47 27.85 9.29 -8.62
CA ALA A 47 26.89 8.99 -9.68
C ALA A 47 25.81 10.09 -9.81
N ALA A 48 25.37 10.70 -8.70
CA ALA A 48 24.42 11.81 -8.72
C ALA A 48 25.00 13.07 -9.38
N LEU A 49 26.27 13.37 -9.10
CA LEU A 49 27.01 14.46 -9.77
C LEU A 49 27.15 14.23 -11.27
N GLU A 50 27.55 13.03 -11.68
CA GLU A 50 27.69 12.69 -13.11
C GLU A 50 26.33 12.70 -13.83
N ALA A 51 25.27 12.22 -13.18
CA ALA A 51 23.90 12.32 -13.67
C ALA A 51 23.48 13.78 -13.89
N ALA A 52 23.76 14.67 -12.93
CA ALA A 52 23.48 16.10 -13.02
C ALA A 52 24.20 16.76 -14.21
N ARG A 53 25.49 16.44 -14.41
CA ARG A 53 26.26 16.91 -15.57
C ARG A 53 25.69 16.40 -16.89
N LYS A 54 25.33 15.12 -16.94
CA LYS A 54 24.79 14.47 -18.15
C LYS A 54 23.41 15.00 -18.56
N LEU A 55 22.55 15.40 -17.61
CA LEU A 55 21.26 16.02 -17.92
C LEU A 55 21.41 17.31 -18.74
N ASN A 56 22.48 18.06 -18.47
CA ASN A 56 22.75 19.37 -19.07
C ASN A 56 21.50 20.27 -19.06
N ALA A 57 20.83 20.33 -17.91
CA ALA A 57 19.61 21.09 -17.70
C ALA A 57 19.94 22.46 -17.10
N LYS A 58 19.13 23.47 -17.42
CA LYS A 58 19.26 24.83 -16.86
C LYS A 58 19.10 24.85 -15.33
N GLU A 59 18.23 23.98 -14.83
CA GLU A 59 17.96 23.77 -13.42
C GLU A 59 17.65 22.29 -13.19
N ILE A 60 18.05 21.78 -12.04
CA ILE A 60 18.06 20.36 -11.68
C ILE A 60 17.30 20.20 -10.39
N VAL A 61 16.43 19.18 -10.33
CA VAL A 61 15.78 18.74 -9.10
C VAL A 61 16.40 17.43 -8.63
N LEU A 62 16.85 17.41 -7.38
CA LEU A 62 17.29 16.21 -6.68
C LEU A 62 16.18 15.75 -5.73
N LYS A 63 15.72 14.50 -5.90
CA LYS A 63 14.64 13.92 -5.09
C LYS A 63 15.07 12.62 -4.43
N ALA A 64 14.93 12.53 -3.12
CA ALA A 64 15.01 11.27 -2.40
C ALA A 64 13.94 10.29 -2.88
N GLN A 65 14.33 9.04 -3.11
CA GLN A 65 13.41 7.97 -3.50
C GLN A 65 13.04 7.18 -2.24
N ILE A 66 11.83 7.45 -1.74
CA ILE A 66 11.09 6.66 -0.76
C ILE A 66 9.62 6.64 -1.21
N LEU A 67 8.88 5.59 -0.85
CA LEU A 67 7.47 5.42 -1.22
C LEU A 67 6.58 6.41 -0.45
N ALA A 68 6.95 6.74 0.78
CA ALA A 68 6.21 7.70 1.59
C ALA A 68 6.23 9.12 0.99
N GLY A 69 5.07 9.77 0.97
CA GLY A 69 4.90 11.14 0.50
C GLY A 69 5.44 12.19 1.48
N GLY A 70 5.28 13.48 1.12
CA GLY A 70 5.70 14.60 1.97
C GLY A 70 7.21 14.84 2.01
N ARG A 71 7.97 14.23 1.09
CA ARG A 71 9.44 14.28 0.99
C ARG A 71 10.00 15.70 1.09
N GLY A 72 9.38 16.67 0.40
CA GLY A 72 9.85 18.07 0.40
C GLY A 72 9.90 18.74 1.78
N LYS A 73 9.05 18.32 2.73
CA LYS A 73 9.02 18.84 4.11
C LYS A 73 9.70 17.91 5.12
N GLY A 74 10.28 16.80 4.67
CA GLY A 74 10.93 15.82 5.53
C GLY A 74 12.26 16.31 6.10
N VAL A 75 12.83 15.54 7.03
CA VAL A 75 14.12 15.82 7.65
C VAL A 75 14.97 14.55 7.64
N PHE A 76 16.22 14.66 7.21
CA PHE A 76 17.18 13.57 7.29
C PHE A 76 17.86 13.53 8.66
N ASN A 77 18.22 12.33 9.12
CA ASN A 77 19.08 12.17 10.28
C ASN A 77 20.54 12.63 10.06
N SER A 78 20.93 13.02 8.84
CA SER A 78 22.15 13.80 8.55
C SER A 78 22.05 15.28 8.97
N GLY A 79 20.84 15.76 9.31
CA GLY A 79 20.53 17.16 9.58
C GLY A 79 20.02 17.94 8.35
N LEU A 80 20.06 17.37 7.15
CA LEU A 80 19.50 18.01 5.94
C LEU A 80 17.97 18.13 6.04
N LYS A 81 17.43 19.31 5.74
CA LYS A 81 15.99 19.56 5.66
C LYS A 81 15.53 19.46 4.20
N GLY A 82 14.40 18.78 3.99
CA GLY A 82 13.79 18.54 2.69
C GLY A 82 14.43 17.36 1.94
N GLY A 83 13.60 16.50 1.36
CA GLY A 83 13.96 15.43 0.43
C GLY A 83 13.88 15.82 -1.04
N VAL A 84 13.56 17.08 -1.33
CA VAL A 84 13.46 17.63 -2.69
C VAL A 84 14.19 18.96 -2.73
N HIS A 85 15.19 19.09 -3.59
CA HIS A 85 16.04 20.29 -3.69
C HIS A 85 16.21 20.71 -5.14
N LEU A 86 16.21 22.02 -5.39
CA LEU A 86 16.48 22.63 -6.68
C LEU A 86 17.86 23.28 -6.69
N THR A 87 18.61 23.11 -7.77
CA THR A 87 19.90 23.79 -7.99
C THR A 87 20.19 23.93 -9.47
N LYS A 88 20.98 24.94 -9.82
CA LYS A 88 21.54 25.13 -11.18
C LYS A 88 22.97 24.61 -11.30
N ASP A 89 23.59 24.25 -10.18
CA ASP A 89 24.97 23.77 -10.13
C ASP A 89 25.00 22.24 -9.89
N PRO A 90 25.53 21.45 -10.85
CA PRO A 90 25.73 20.02 -10.68
C PRO A 90 26.59 19.66 -9.45
N ALA A 91 27.56 20.48 -9.04
CA ALA A 91 28.40 20.20 -7.87
C ALA A 91 27.56 20.10 -6.59
N VAL A 92 26.59 21.01 -6.43
CA VAL A 92 25.64 21.02 -5.30
C VAL A 92 24.79 19.74 -5.26
N VAL A 93 24.49 19.13 -6.42
CA VAL A 93 23.77 17.84 -6.46
C VAL A 93 24.55 16.75 -5.75
N GLY A 94 25.86 16.64 -6.01
CA GLY A 94 26.74 15.68 -5.35
C GLY A 94 26.82 15.90 -3.83
N GLU A 95 26.95 17.16 -3.40
CA GLU A 95 26.99 17.51 -1.97
C GLU A 95 25.68 17.18 -1.23
N LEU A 96 24.54 17.47 -1.84
CA LEU A 96 23.23 17.14 -1.28
C LEU A 96 23.02 15.62 -1.26
N ALA A 97 23.36 14.92 -2.34
CA ALA A 97 23.26 13.46 -2.41
C ALA A 97 24.10 12.78 -1.30
N ASN A 98 25.28 13.31 -0.97
CA ASN A 98 26.10 12.84 0.15
C ASN A 98 25.43 12.99 1.52
N LYS A 99 24.47 13.91 1.67
CA LYS A 99 23.68 14.09 2.89
C LYS A 99 22.33 13.35 2.85
N MET A 100 21.97 12.76 1.72
CA MET A 100 20.73 12.00 1.53
C MET A 100 20.97 10.49 1.55
N LEU A 101 21.89 10.01 0.72
CA LEU A 101 22.14 8.58 0.49
C LEU A 101 22.71 7.92 1.75
N GLY A 102 22.08 6.81 2.15
CA GLY A 102 22.43 6.06 3.36
C GLY A 102 21.81 6.59 4.66
N PHE A 103 21.19 7.78 4.64
CA PHE A 103 20.52 8.40 5.77
C PHE A 103 19.01 8.11 5.76
N ASN A 104 18.36 8.26 6.91
CA ASN A 104 16.92 8.08 7.04
C ASN A 104 16.20 9.43 6.84
N LEU A 105 15.21 9.46 5.94
CA LEU A 105 14.31 10.58 5.72
C LEU A 105 13.02 10.36 6.52
N THR A 106 12.74 11.25 7.47
CA THR A 106 11.47 11.27 8.22
C THR A 106 10.50 12.25 7.57
N THR A 107 9.28 11.83 7.28
CA THR A 107 8.17 12.68 6.81
C THR A 107 6.97 12.53 7.75
N LYS A 108 5.86 13.22 7.45
CA LYS A 108 4.60 13.00 8.18
C LYS A 108 3.99 11.60 7.96
N GLN A 109 4.42 10.90 6.92
CA GLN A 109 3.87 9.63 6.46
C GLN A 109 4.82 8.44 6.68
N THR A 110 5.99 8.67 7.29
CA THR A 110 6.93 7.60 7.65
C THR A 110 6.80 7.23 9.14
N PRO A 111 7.32 6.07 9.56
CA PRO A 111 7.66 5.83 10.96
C PRO A 111 8.55 6.93 11.56
N LYS A 112 8.65 6.98 12.89
CA LYS A 112 9.40 8.03 13.61
C LYS A 112 10.90 8.00 13.30
N GLU A 113 11.42 6.82 13.02
CA GLU A 113 12.79 6.53 12.64
C GLU A 113 13.11 6.91 11.18
N GLY A 114 12.08 7.23 10.39
CA GLY A 114 12.19 7.54 8.97
C GLY A 114 12.53 6.33 8.10
N VAL A 115 12.67 6.57 6.80
CA VAL A 115 13.01 5.54 5.80
C VAL A 115 14.41 5.78 5.26
N LYS A 116 15.23 4.72 5.20
CA LYS A 116 16.58 4.80 4.66
C LYS A 116 16.57 5.08 3.15
N VAL A 117 17.12 6.22 2.75
CA VAL A 117 17.24 6.60 1.34
C VAL A 117 18.44 5.89 0.72
N LYS A 118 18.18 4.91 -0.14
CA LYS A 118 19.24 4.18 -0.88
C LYS A 118 19.55 4.79 -2.24
N THR A 119 18.58 5.55 -2.75
CA THR A 119 18.56 5.99 -4.12
C THR A 119 18.03 7.42 -4.19
N VAL A 120 18.62 8.23 -5.07
CA VAL A 120 18.14 9.57 -5.40
C VAL A 120 17.87 9.67 -6.89
N MET A 121 16.82 10.41 -7.25
CA MET A 121 16.54 10.77 -8.63
C MET A 121 17.09 12.18 -8.89
N VAL A 122 17.86 12.30 -9.96
CA VAL A 122 18.34 13.58 -10.49
C VAL A 122 17.56 13.84 -11.77
N ALA A 123 16.73 14.88 -11.81
CA ALA A 123 15.88 15.19 -12.95
C ALA A 123 16.05 16.65 -13.39
N GLU A 124 15.70 16.95 -14.63
CA GLU A 124 15.55 18.33 -15.05
C GLU A 124 14.39 18.98 -14.28
N ALA A 125 14.62 20.17 -13.73
CA ALA A 125 13.55 20.99 -13.18
C ALA A 125 12.85 21.69 -14.35
N LEU A 126 11.55 21.41 -14.49
CA LEU A 126 10.70 22.08 -15.47
C LEU A 126 9.83 23.09 -14.74
N ASP A 127 9.80 24.32 -15.26
CA ASP A 127 8.85 25.33 -14.80
C ASP A 127 7.43 24.84 -15.07
N ILE A 128 6.54 25.09 -14.11
CA ILE A 128 5.13 24.69 -14.21
C ILE A 128 4.30 25.96 -14.36
N ALA A 129 3.71 26.14 -15.55
CA ALA A 129 2.80 27.25 -15.79
C ALA A 129 1.41 26.96 -15.20
N ARG A 130 1.01 25.68 -15.17
CA ARG A 130 -0.27 25.24 -14.60
C ARG A 130 -0.23 23.79 -14.15
N GLU A 131 -0.87 23.52 -13.02
CA GLU A 131 -0.98 22.20 -12.40
C GLU A 131 -2.42 21.72 -12.40
N THR A 132 -2.64 20.48 -12.84
CA THR A 132 -3.94 19.80 -12.78
C THR A 132 -3.77 18.43 -12.15
N TYR A 133 -4.87 17.83 -11.72
CA TYR A 133 -4.91 16.45 -11.23
C TYR A 133 -5.54 15.55 -12.30
N PHE A 134 -4.94 14.38 -12.53
CA PHE A 134 -5.54 13.36 -13.38
C PHE A 134 -5.28 11.96 -12.81
N ALA A 135 -6.31 11.12 -12.82
CA ALA A 135 -6.19 9.72 -12.46
C ALA A 135 -7.07 8.82 -13.34
N ILE A 136 -6.69 7.55 -13.45
CA ILE A 136 -7.47 6.46 -14.03
C ILE A 136 -7.52 5.35 -12.99
N LEU A 137 -8.71 4.83 -12.69
CA LEU A 137 -8.89 3.71 -11.79
C LEU A 137 -10.03 2.79 -12.22
N MET A 138 -10.06 1.56 -11.72
CA MET A 138 -11.22 0.67 -11.85
C MET A 138 -12.31 1.10 -10.86
N ASP A 139 -13.40 1.70 -11.35
CA ASP A 139 -14.53 2.11 -10.52
C ASP A 139 -15.51 0.96 -10.33
N ARG A 140 -15.73 0.60 -9.07
CA ARG A 140 -16.58 -0.52 -8.67
C ARG A 140 -18.08 -0.24 -8.87
N SER A 141 -18.49 1.03 -8.95
CA SER A 141 -19.89 1.40 -9.17
C SER A 141 -20.22 1.39 -10.66
N CYS A 142 -19.24 1.71 -11.51
CA CYS A 142 -19.38 1.73 -12.96
C CYS A 142 -19.00 0.40 -13.63
N ASN A 143 -18.41 -0.54 -12.89
CA ASN A 143 -17.92 -1.83 -13.40
C ASN A 143 -16.88 -1.69 -14.53
N GLY A 144 -16.01 -0.69 -14.45
CA GLY A 144 -15.00 -0.45 -15.48
C GLY A 144 -14.07 0.72 -15.16
N PRO A 145 -13.13 1.02 -16.07
CA PRO A 145 -12.21 2.13 -15.88
C PRO A 145 -12.95 3.48 -15.89
N VAL A 146 -12.50 4.40 -15.04
CA VAL A 146 -13.00 5.78 -14.99
C VAL A 146 -11.80 6.73 -14.95
N MET A 147 -11.82 7.74 -15.82
CA MET A 147 -10.93 8.89 -15.69
C MET A 147 -11.52 9.85 -14.66
N VAL A 148 -10.70 10.31 -13.73
CA VAL A 148 -11.02 11.34 -12.74
C VAL A 148 -10.04 12.48 -12.93
N GLY A 149 -10.54 13.70 -13.06
CA GLY A 149 -9.69 14.86 -13.29
C GLY A 149 -10.17 16.09 -12.54
N SER A 150 -9.25 16.97 -12.17
CA SER A 150 -9.57 18.29 -11.63
C SER A 150 -8.59 19.35 -12.12
N PRO A 151 -9.06 20.55 -12.50
CA PRO A 151 -8.17 21.67 -12.83
C PRO A 151 -7.38 22.17 -11.61
N GLN A 152 -7.71 21.72 -10.40
CA GLN A 152 -6.99 22.03 -9.16
C GLN A 152 -5.96 20.92 -8.85
N GLY A 153 -4.80 21.01 -9.48
CA GLY A 153 -3.67 20.10 -9.23
C GLY A 153 -2.76 20.54 -8.07
N GLY A 154 -1.76 19.71 -7.75
CA GLY A 154 -0.75 19.99 -6.72
C GLY A 154 -1.26 19.90 -5.28
N VAL A 155 -2.51 19.47 -5.09
CA VAL A 155 -3.19 19.29 -3.80
C VAL A 155 -3.78 17.89 -3.68
N ASP A 156 -4.20 17.54 -2.47
CA ASP A 156 -4.86 16.27 -2.18
C ASP A 156 -6.24 16.21 -2.83
N ILE A 157 -6.54 15.15 -3.59
CA ILE A 157 -7.77 15.11 -4.39
C ILE A 157 -9.01 14.92 -3.51
N GLU A 158 -8.86 14.26 -2.38
CA GLU A 158 -9.87 14.09 -1.34
C GLU A 158 -10.27 15.45 -0.73
N GLU A 159 -9.32 16.37 -0.58
CA GLU A 159 -9.59 17.72 -0.11
C GLU A 159 -10.41 18.52 -1.13
N VAL A 160 -10.09 18.38 -2.42
CA VAL A 160 -10.88 18.97 -3.53
C VAL A 160 -12.29 18.37 -3.54
N ALA A 161 -12.41 17.05 -3.46
CA ALA A 161 -13.71 16.38 -3.45
C ALA A 161 -14.59 16.80 -2.26
N ALA A 162 -14.00 17.12 -1.11
CA ALA A 162 -14.72 17.59 0.07
C ALA A 162 -15.10 19.08 0.00
N LYS A 163 -14.24 19.94 -0.55
CA LYS A 163 -14.41 21.41 -0.54
C LYS A 163 -15.05 21.97 -1.80
N THR A 164 -14.67 21.45 -2.96
CA THR A 164 -15.03 21.93 -4.30
C THR A 164 -15.36 20.75 -5.23
N PRO A 165 -16.36 19.91 -4.88
CA PRO A 165 -16.71 18.71 -5.64
C PRO A 165 -17.08 18.99 -7.10
N GLU A 166 -17.55 20.19 -7.42
CA GLU A 166 -17.85 20.65 -8.77
C GLU A 166 -16.62 20.77 -9.70
N LEU A 167 -15.41 20.77 -9.13
CA LEU A 167 -14.16 20.74 -9.88
C LEU A 167 -13.67 19.32 -10.16
N ILE A 168 -14.39 18.27 -9.71
CA ILE A 168 -14.08 16.88 -10.00
C ILE A 168 -14.88 16.42 -11.22
N PHE A 169 -14.18 16.16 -12.32
CA PHE A 169 -14.77 15.65 -13.56
C PHE A 169 -14.50 14.15 -13.68
N LYS A 170 -15.48 13.41 -14.18
CA LYS A 170 -15.38 11.97 -14.39
C LYS A 170 -15.84 11.57 -15.78
N GLU A 171 -15.10 10.67 -16.43
CA GLU A 171 -15.50 10.03 -17.69
C GLU A 171 -15.41 8.51 -17.52
N VAL A 172 -16.53 7.82 -17.70
CA VAL A 172 -16.58 6.35 -17.68
C VAL A 172 -16.08 5.82 -19.02
N ILE A 173 -15.19 4.84 -18.99
CA ILE A 173 -14.59 4.23 -20.17
C ILE A 173 -15.15 2.83 -20.32
N ASP A 174 -15.59 2.49 -21.54
CA ASP A 174 -15.89 1.10 -21.88
C ASP A 174 -14.57 0.34 -22.07
N ILE A 175 -14.39 -0.76 -21.35
CA ILE A 175 -13.11 -1.47 -21.33
C ILE A 175 -12.78 -2.17 -22.66
N PHE A 176 -13.79 -2.49 -23.49
CA PHE A 176 -13.60 -3.12 -24.79
C PHE A 176 -13.35 -2.09 -25.90
N GLU A 177 -14.03 -0.95 -25.85
CA GLU A 177 -13.80 0.15 -26.81
C GLU A 177 -12.52 0.94 -26.50
N GLY A 178 -12.19 1.10 -25.23
CA GLY A 178 -11.12 1.97 -24.75
C GLY A 178 -11.48 3.46 -24.76
N VAL A 179 -10.48 4.32 -24.53
CA VAL A 179 -10.68 5.77 -24.47
C VAL A 179 -10.92 6.34 -25.87
N ARG A 180 -12.10 6.91 -26.08
CA ARG A 180 -12.42 7.65 -27.32
C ARG A 180 -11.78 9.04 -27.32
N ASP A 181 -11.44 9.54 -28.50
CA ASP A 181 -10.84 10.88 -28.66
C ASP A 181 -11.70 11.99 -28.04
N GLU A 182 -13.02 11.89 -28.18
CA GLU A 182 -13.96 12.86 -27.60
C GLU A 182 -13.89 12.89 -26.06
N GLN A 183 -13.73 11.73 -25.41
CA GLN A 183 -13.63 11.63 -23.95
C GLN A 183 -12.32 12.24 -23.46
N ALA A 184 -11.21 11.91 -24.13
CA ALA A 184 -9.89 12.46 -23.81
C ALA A 184 -9.86 13.99 -24.00
N LEU A 185 -10.45 14.50 -25.09
CA LEU A 185 -10.55 15.94 -25.35
C LEU A 185 -11.44 16.64 -24.33
N ARG A 186 -12.61 16.07 -24.00
CA ARG A 186 -13.50 16.65 -22.99
C ARG A 186 -12.84 16.71 -21.62
N MET A 187 -12.12 15.66 -21.22
CA MET A 187 -11.32 15.68 -19.99
C MET A 187 -10.23 16.77 -20.06
N ALA A 188 -9.47 16.87 -21.15
CA ALA A 188 -8.45 17.91 -21.31
C ALA A 188 -9.03 19.34 -21.20
N VAL A 189 -10.21 19.58 -21.78
CA VAL A 189 -10.92 20.86 -21.67
C VAL A 189 -11.39 21.13 -20.25
N ASN A 190 -11.95 20.13 -19.56
CA ASN A 190 -12.39 20.24 -18.16
C ASN A 190 -11.21 20.51 -17.21
N LEU A 191 -10.05 19.92 -17.50
CA LEU A 191 -8.80 20.22 -16.81
C LEU A 191 -8.26 21.61 -17.13
N GLY A 192 -8.83 22.33 -18.10
CA GLY A 192 -8.52 23.71 -18.43
C GLY A 192 -7.37 23.90 -19.43
N PHE A 193 -6.91 22.82 -20.11
CA PHE A 193 -5.96 22.95 -21.22
C PHE A 193 -6.60 23.74 -22.37
N LYS A 194 -5.79 24.52 -23.10
CA LYS A 194 -6.28 25.39 -24.17
C LYS A 194 -5.50 25.25 -25.47
N GLY A 195 -6.18 25.37 -26.60
CA GLY A 195 -5.56 25.45 -27.92
C GLY A 195 -4.73 24.19 -28.25
N PRO A 196 -3.48 24.31 -28.73
CA PRO A 196 -2.65 23.14 -29.03
C PRO A 196 -2.41 22.20 -27.84
N LEU A 197 -2.46 22.71 -26.61
CA LEU A 197 -2.26 21.91 -25.39
C LEU A 197 -3.43 20.97 -25.09
N GLU A 198 -4.65 21.28 -25.55
CA GLU A 198 -5.80 20.38 -25.40
C GLU A 198 -5.52 19.03 -26.08
N ARG A 199 -5.04 19.08 -27.33
CA ARG A 199 -4.72 17.87 -28.10
C ARG A 199 -3.51 17.13 -27.52
N GLN A 200 -2.51 17.85 -27.02
CA GLN A 200 -1.38 17.22 -26.32
C GLN A 200 -1.84 16.51 -25.05
N ALA A 201 -2.67 17.15 -24.22
CA ALA A 201 -3.20 16.55 -23.00
C ALA A 201 -4.09 15.34 -23.31
N ALA A 202 -4.95 15.42 -24.32
CA ALA A 202 -5.77 14.28 -24.76
C ALA A 202 -4.91 13.09 -25.22
N ASP A 203 -3.82 13.34 -25.95
CA ASP A 203 -2.84 12.31 -26.34
C ASP A 203 -2.16 11.67 -25.11
N GLN A 204 -1.73 12.48 -24.14
CA GLN A 204 -1.16 11.97 -22.89
C GLN A 204 -2.16 11.12 -22.10
N ILE A 205 -3.42 11.56 -22.00
CA ILE A 205 -4.52 10.83 -21.33
C ILE A 205 -4.70 9.44 -21.96
N LYS A 206 -4.73 9.34 -23.29
CA LYS A 206 -4.85 8.05 -23.99
C LYS A 206 -3.65 7.14 -23.70
N LYS A 207 -2.44 7.67 -23.73
CA LYS A 207 -1.22 6.90 -23.40
C LYS A 207 -1.19 6.43 -21.94
N LEU A 208 -1.70 7.25 -21.01
CA LEU A 208 -1.87 6.87 -19.61
C LEU A 208 -2.89 5.74 -19.44
N TYR A 209 -3.98 5.76 -20.22
CA TYR A 209 -4.93 4.65 -20.25
C TYR A 209 -4.33 3.36 -20.81
N ASP A 210 -3.58 3.46 -21.90
CA ASP A 210 -2.89 2.30 -22.48
C ASP A 210 -1.87 1.72 -21.49
N LEU A 211 -1.13 2.59 -20.78
CA LEU A 211 -0.24 2.19 -19.69
C LEU A 211 -1.03 1.47 -18.58
N PHE A 212 -2.12 2.08 -18.09
CA PHE A 212 -2.97 1.55 -17.03
C PHE A 212 -3.41 0.11 -17.31
N LEU A 213 -3.87 -0.16 -18.54
CA LEU A 213 -4.23 -1.52 -18.95
C LEU A 213 -3.01 -2.43 -19.11
N LYS A 214 -1.94 -1.95 -19.75
CA LYS A 214 -0.74 -2.74 -20.08
C LYS A 214 -0.07 -3.33 -18.86
N VAL A 215 -0.05 -2.61 -17.74
CA VAL A 215 0.63 -3.02 -16.51
C VAL A 215 -0.32 -3.59 -15.46
N ASP A 216 -1.59 -3.83 -15.79
CA ASP A 216 -2.63 -4.25 -14.85
C ASP A 216 -2.70 -3.35 -13.61
N ALA A 217 -2.72 -2.03 -13.83
CA ALA A 217 -2.85 -1.07 -12.76
C ALA A 217 -4.27 -1.10 -12.17
N THR A 218 -4.39 -0.95 -10.85
CA THR A 218 -5.67 -0.63 -10.19
C THR A 218 -5.93 0.87 -10.20
N GLN A 219 -4.86 1.66 -10.20
CA GLN A 219 -4.89 3.11 -10.31
C GLN A 219 -3.60 3.65 -10.93
N VAL A 220 -3.72 4.60 -11.86
CA VAL A 220 -2.64 5.50 -12.27
C VAL A 220 -3.06 6.90 -11.89
N GLU A 221 -2.29 7.56 -11.02
CA GLU A 221 -2.51 8.94 -10.59
C GLU A 221 -1.33 9.80 -11.03
N VAL A 222 -1.61 10.94 -11.66
CA VAL A 222 -0.64 11.95 -12.07
C VAL A 222 -1.00 13.26 -11.38
N ASN A 223 -0.15 13.67 -10.43
CA ASN A 223 -0.37 14.88 -9.64
C ASN A 223 0.96 15.60 -9.36
N PRO A 224 1.33 16.63 -10.14
CA PRO A 224 0.52 17.27 -11.18
C PRO A 224 0.71 16.68 -12.59
N LEU A 225 -0.38 16.61 -13.35
CA LEU A 225 -0.37 16.68 -14.81
C LEU A 225 -0.43 18.15 -15.18
N GLY A 226 0.57 18.69 -15.89
CA GLY A 226 0.66 20.13 -16.06
C GLY A 226 1.21 20.57 -17.40
N GLU A 227 1.33 21.88 -17.55
CA GLU A 227 1.93 22.51 -18.73
C GLU A 227 3.17 23.33 -18.37
N THR A 228 4.19 23.29 -19.22
CA THR A 228 5.38 24.13 -19.09
C THR A 228 5.19 25.46 -19.84
N PRO A 229 5.92 26.53 -19.47
CA PRO A 229 5.90 27.80 -20.22
C PRO A 229 6.23 27.66 -21.71
N GLU A 230 6.96 26.60 -22.11
CA GLU A 230 7.30 26.30 -23.50
C GLU A 230 6.17 25.60 -24.28
N GLY A 231 5.00 25.43 -23.67
CA GLY A 231 3.84 24.85 -24.35
C GLY A 231 3.91 23.34 -24.51
N ARG A 232 4.39 22.63 -23.47
CA ARG A 232 4.40 21.16 -23.41
C ARG A 232 3.52 20.66 -22.28
N VAL A 233 2.80 19.56 -22.50
CA VAL A 233 2.11 18.83 -21.43
C VAL A 233 3.02 17.75 -20.85
N VAL A 234 3.15 17.71 -19.53
CA VAL A 234 4.10 16.83 -18.82
C VAL A 234 3.43 16.21 -17.60
N CYS A 235 3.69 14.92 -17.37
CA CYS A 235 3.40 14.25 -16.10
C CYS A 235 4.57 14.48 -15.14
N PHE A 236 4.42 15.40 -14.18
CA PHE A 236 5.51 15.85 -13.32
C PHE A 236 5.80 14.88 -12.18
N ASP A 237 4.75 14.29 -11.62
CA ASP A 237 4.82 13.25 -10.59
C ASP A 237 3.66 12.28 -10.78
N ALA A 238 3.88 11.02 -10.46
CA ALA A 238 2.88 9.98 -10.64
C ALA A 238 3.04 8.85 -9.62
N LYS A 239 1.90 8.30 -9.23
CA LYS A 239 1.78 7.11 -8.40
C LYS A 239 0.97 6.06 -9.15
N ILE A 240 1.48 4.84 -9.19
CA ILE A 240 0.79 3.71 -9.84
C ILE A 240 0.61 2.61 -8.79
N ASN A 241 -0.63 2.16 -8.64
CA ASN A 241 -0.99 0.98 -7.85
C ASN A 241 -1.31 -0.17 -8.81
N PHE A 242 -0.91 -1.39 -8.47
CA PHE A 242 -1.05 -2.57 -9.33
C PHE A 242 -2.05 -3.58 -8.75
N ASP A 243 -2.58 -4.46 -9.60
CA ASP A 243 -3.37 -5.61 -9.14
C ASP A 243 -2.43 -6.78 -8.82
N ASP A 244 -2.30 -7.12 -7.54
CA ASP A 244 -1.49 -8.25 -7.07
C ASP A 244 -1.89 -9.57 -7.76
N ASN A 245 -3.17 -9.71 -8.15
CA ASN A 245 -3.63 -10.91 -8.85
C ASN A 245 -3.03 -11.05 -10.27
N ALA A 246 -2.44 -9.99 -10.83
CA ALA A 246 -1.82 -9.99 -12.15
C ALA A 246 -0.32 -10.33 -12.12
N GLU A 247 0.29 -10.56 -10.94
CA GLU A 247 1.71 -10.86 -10.78
C GLU A 247 2.21 -11.94 -11.76
N PHE A 248 1.43 -13.01 -11.94
CA PHE A 248 1.78 -14.14 -12.80
C PHE A 248 2.10 -13.75 -14.25
N ARG A 249 1.54 -12.63 -14.74
CA ARG A 249 1.75 -12.07 -16.09
C ARG A 249 2.49 -10.74 -16.10
N GLN A 250 2.74 -10.12 -14.95
CA GLN A 250 3.44 -8.84 -14.78
C GLN A 250 4.81 -8.98 -14.10
N LYS A 251 5.54 -10.06 -14.39
CA LYS A 251 6.79 -10.42 -13.69
C LYS A 251 7.82 -9.29 -13.65
N ASP A 252 7.98 -8.55 -14.74
CA ASP A 252 8.96 -7.44 -14.80
C ASP A 252 8.57 -6.27 -13.90
N VAL A 253 7.26 -6.01 -13.74
CA VAL A 253 6.73 -4.97 -12.86
C VAL A 253 6.93 -5.37 -11.40
N PHE A 254 6.58 -6.61 -11.04
CA PHE A 254 6.74 -7.12 -9.68
C PHE A 254 8.22 -7.33 -9.29
N ALA A 255 9.11 -7.58 -10.25
CA ALA A 255 10.54 -7.61 -10.01
C ALA A 255 11.13 -6.25 -9.60
N MET A 256 10.40 -5.14 -9.82
CA MET A 256 10.79 -3.80 -9.37
C MET A 256 10.37 -3.50 -7.93
N GLU A 257 9.62 -4.39 -7.27
CA GLU A 257 9.13 -4.13 -5.91
C GLU A 257 10.26 -3.83 -4.93
N ASP A 258 10.16 -2.67 -4.28
CA ASP A 258 11.04 -2.32 -3.17
C ASP A 258 10.37 -2.68 -1.84
N MET A 259 10.69 -3.87 -1.33
CA MET A 259 10.16 -4.33 -0.05
C MET A 259 10.87 -3.72 1.17
N THR A 260 11.79 -2.77 0.97
CA THR A 260 12.66 -2.30 2.06
C THR A 260 11.96 -1.34 3.03
N GLU A 261 10.81 -0.80 2.62
CA GLU A 261 9.88 -0.03 3.45
C GLU A 261 8.73 -0.89 4.01
N SER A 262 8.62 -2.16 3.61
CA SER A 262 7.58 -3.06 4.10
C SER A 262 7.84 -3.51 5.54
N ASP A 263 6.78 -3.73 6.31
CA ASP A 263 6.91 -4.27 7.66
C ASP A 263 7.58 -5.66 7.62
N PRO A 264 8.67 -5.91 8.39
CA PRO A 264 9.37 -7.18 8.37
C PRO A 264 8.48 -8.38 8.72
N THR A 265 7.48 -8.17 9.57
CA THR A 265 6.50 -9.20 9.97
C THR A 265 5.55 -9.50 8.83
N GLU A 266 5.09 -8.48 8.10
CA GLU A 266 4.27 -8.67 6.89
C GLU A 266 5.05 -9.42 5.80
N MET A 267 6.33 -9.09 5.61
CA MET A 267 7.20 -9.80 4.68
C MET A 267 7.41 -11.27 5.07
N GLU A 268 7.65 -11.54 6.36
CA GLU A 268 7.84 -12.90 6.84
C GLU A 268 6.55 -13.71 6.73
N ALA A 269 5.38 -13.10 7.01
CA ALA A 269 4.08 -13.71 6.84
C ALA A 269 3.81 -14.10 5.37
N ALA A 270 4.13 -13.20 4.42
CA ALA A 270 3.91 -13.44 3.00
C ALA A 270 4.63 -14.70 2.48
N LYS A 271 5.80 -15.06 3.03
CA LYS A 271 6.55 -16.29 2.66
C LYS A 271 5.78 -17.59 2.93
N TYR A 272 4.75 -17.52 3.77
CA TYR A 272 3.94 -18.65 4.20
C TYR A 272 2.48 -18.54 3.75
N ASP A 273 2.20 -17.68 2.76
CA ASP A 273 0.85 -17.35 2.28
C ASP A 273 -0.07 -16.82 3.39
N LEU A 274 0.50 -16.12 4.37
CA LEU A 274 -0.23 -15.50 5.48
C LEU A 274 -0.44 -14.02 5.21
N LYS A 275 -1.69 -13.55 5.33
CA LYS A 275 -2.03 -12.13 5.18
C LYS A 275 -2.03 -11.47 6.54
N TYR A 276 -0.90 -10.90 6.91
CA TYR A 276 -0.70 -10.19 8.17
C TYR A 276 -0.80 -8.68 7.96
N ILE A 277 -1.38 -7.95 8.91
CA ILE A 277 -1.26 -6.50 9.06
C ILE A 277 -1.07 -6.21 10.55
N GLY A 278 -0.03 -5.44 10.88
CA GLY A 278 0.21 -4.99 12.25
C GLY A 278 -0.76 -3.88 12.68
N LEU A 279 -1.26 -3.95 13.91
CA LEU A 279 -2.10 -2.92 14.54
C LEU A 279 -1.47 -2.46 15.87
N ASP A 280 -2.01 -1.38 16.44
CA ASP A 280 -1.56 -0.82 17.72
C ASP A 280 -2.38 -1.37 18.90
N GLY A 281 -2.23 -2.67 19.16
CA GLY A 281 -2.92 -3.38 20.23
C GLY A 281 -2.05 -4.46 20.88
N ASN A 282 -2.67 -5.21 21.80
CA ASN A 282 -1.99 -6.23 22.63
C ASN A 282 -2.69 -7.60 22.60
N ILE A 283 -3.84 -7.74 21.95
CA ILE A 283 -4.51 -9.03 21.76
C ILE A 283 -4.29 -9.46 20.32
N ALA A 284 -3.37 -10.38 20.09
CA ALA A 284 -3.15 -10.94 18.78
C ALA A 284 -4.30 -11.87 18.38
N CYS A 285 -4.60 -11.95 17.09
CA CYS A 285 -5.57 -12.91 16.60
C CYS A 285 -5.16 -13.51 15.27
N PHE A 286 -5.61 -14.74 15.01
CA PHE A 286 -5.54 -15.32 13.68
C PHE A 286 -6.76 -16.16 13.36
N VAL A 287 -7.15 -16.13 12.09
CA VAL A 287 -8.45 -16.61 11.61
C VAL A 287 -8.34 -17.20 10.20
N ASN A 288 -9.25 -18.11 9.85
CA ASN A 288 -9.36 -18.65 8.49
C ASN A 288 -10.45 -17.92 7.68
N GLY A 289 -10.07 -16.83 7.03
CA GLY A 289 -10.91 -16.03 6.14
C GLY A 289 -10.93 -14.56 6.52
N ALA A 290 -10.61 -13.68 5.56
CA ALA A 290 -10.51 -12.25 5.77
C ALA A 290 -11.73 -11.59 6.43
N GLY A 291 -12.95 -11.97 6.04
CA GLY A 291 -14.18 -11.43 6.64
C GLY A 291 -14.30 -11.74 8.14
N LEU A 292 -13.99 -12.98 8.53
CA LEU A 292 -14.03 -13.41 9.92
C LEU A 292 -12.85 -12.84 10.71
N ALA A 293 -11.68 -12.63 10.07
CA ALA A 293 -10.53 -11.97 10.68
C ALA A 293 -10.87 -10.53 11.07
N MET A 294 -11.46 -9.75 10.16
CA MET A 294 -11.94 -8.39 10.46
C MET A 294 -12.97 -8.41 11.61
N ALA A 295 -13.99 -9.26 11.51
CA ALA A 295 -15.01 -9.37 12.56
C ALA A 295 -14.42 -9.79 13.93
N THR A 296 -13.31 -10.54 13.93
CA THR A 296 -12.60 -10.92 15.15
C THR A 296 -11.83 -9.75 15.75
N CYS A 297 -11.19 -8.91 14.92
CA CYS A 297 -10.60 -7.65 15.38
C CYS A 297 -11.68 -6.72 15.98
N ASP A 298 -12.81 -6.57 15.27
CA ASP A 298 -13.92 -5.70 15.69
C ASP A 298 -14.52 -6.16 17.02
N ILE A 299 -14.80 -7.45 17.19
CA ILE A 299 -15.41 -7.95 18.43
C ILE A 299 -14.45 -7.91 19.63
N ILE A 300 -13.12 -8.00 19.41
CA ILE A 300 -12.14 -7.73 20.46
C ILE A 300 -12.26 -6.27 20.92
N ASP A 301 -12.34 -5.33 19.98
CA ASP A 301 -12.49 -3.89 20.27
C ASP A 301 -13.82 -3.57 20.95
N LEU A 302 -14.93 -4.18 20.50
CA LEU A 302 -16.27 -4.04 21.12
C LEU A 302 -16.30 -4.49 22.58
N HIS A 303 -15.44 -5.44 22.97
CA HIS A 303 -15.29 -5.88 24.36
C HIS A 303 -14.24 -5.09 25.15
N GLY A 304 -13.70 -4.02 24.58
CA GLY A 304 -12.73 -3.11 25.21
C GLY A 304 -11.26 -3.59 25.13
N GLY A 305 -10.99 -4.61 24.32
CA GLY A 305 -9.63 -5.03 23.98
C GLY A 305 -9.02 -4.17 22.87
N LYS A 306 -7.74 -4.37 22.58
CA LYS A 306 -7.10 -3.76 21.40
C LYS A 306 -6.50 -4.86 20.53
N PRO A 307 -7.02 -5.12 19.31
CA PRO A 307 -6.43 -6.11 18.43
C PRO A 307 -5.01 -5.69 18.04
N ALA A 308 -4.03 -6.57 18.22
CA ALA A 308 -2.62 -6.32 17.92
C ALA A 308 -2.31 -6.48 16.43
N ASN A 309 -3.14 -7.23 15.71
CA ASN A 309 -2.94 -7.52 14.31
C ASN A 309 -4.25 -7.98 13.64
N PHE A 310 -4.24 -7.94 12.31
CA PHE A 310 -5.07 -8.76 11.44
C PHE A 310 -4.22 -9.92 10.91
N LEU A 311 -4.73 -11.16 10.92
CA LEU A 311 -4.05 -12.30 10.31
C LEU A 311 -5.04 -13.32 9.74
N ASP A 312 -5.06 -13.43 8.41
CA ASP A 312 -5.84 -14.40 7.65
C ASP A 312 -4.96 -15.55 7.13
N LEU A 313 -5.29 -16.79 7.50
CA LEU A 313 -4.64 -18.02 7.03
C LEU A 313 -5.23 -18.55 5.71
N GLY A 314 -6.32 -17.97 5.22
CA GLY A 314 -7.09 -18.45 4.08
C GLY A 314 -7.99 -19.64 4.41
N GLY A 315 -8.78 -20.09 3.42
CA GLY A 315 -9.77 -21.16 3.60
C GLY A 315 -9.19 -22.57 3.67
N GLY A 316 -7.95 -22.79 3.23
CA GLY A 316 -7.29 -24.10 3.15
C GLY A 316 -6.19 -24.27 4.19
N VAL A 317 -6.50 -24.01 5.47
CA VAL A 317 -5.51 -23.96 6.55
C VAL A 317 -4.73 -25.28 6.69
N LYS A 318 -3.39 -25.17 6.66
CA LYS A 318 -2.46 -26.27 6.91
C LYS A 318 -1.83 -26.16 8.30
N GLU A 319 -1.41 -27.29 8.88
CA GLU A 319 -0.71 -27.35 10.18
C GLU A 319 0.50 -26.42 10.22
N ASN A 320 1.33 -26.40 9.16
CA ASN A 320 2.50 -25.52 9.09
C ASN A 320 2.13 -24.03 9.12
N GLN A 321 1.01 -23.63 8.48
CA GLN A 321 0.57 -22.23 8.52
C GLN A 321 0.16 -21.80 9.94
N VAL A 322 -0.51 -22.68 10.68
CA VAL A 322 -0.83 -22.44 12.10
C VAL A 322 0.45 -22.26 12.93
N TYR A 323 1.45 -23.10 12.70
CA TYR A 323 2.75 -22.98 13.39
C TYR A 323 3.45 -21.65 13.08
N GLN A 324 3.55 -21.27 11.80
CA GLN A 324 4.17 -20.01 11.40
C GLN A 324 3.40 -18.80 11.93
N ALA A 325 2.06 -18.86 11.97
CA ALA A 325 1.24 -17.83 12.60
C ALA A 325 1.61 -17.63 14.08
N PHE A 326 1.71 -18.70 14.88
CA PHE A 326 2.17 -18.58 16.26
C PHE A 326 3.59 -18.04 16.37
N LYS A 327 4.51 -18.49 15.51
CA LYS A 327 5.89 -18.00 15.50
C LYS A 327 5.96 -16.49 15.24
N LEU A 328 5.17 -15.99 14.31
CA LEU A 328 5.05 -14.56 14.00
C LEU A 328 4.49 -13.78 15.20
N LEU A 329 3.34 -14.21 15.73
CA LEU A 329 2.67 -13.50 16.83
C LEU A 329 3.47 -13.52 18.13
N SER A 330 4.22 -14.59 18.39
CA SER A 330 5.06 -14.71 19.59
C SER A 330 6.30 -13.82 19.53
N ALA A 331 6.68 -13.34 18.34
CA ALA A 331 7.82 -12.45 18.17
C ALA A 331 7.47 -10.98 18.46
N ASP A 332 6.19 -10.60 18.45
CA ASP A 332 5.75 -9.24 18.76
C ASP A 332 5.66 -9.05 20.29
N PRO A 333 6.51 -8.20 20.89
CA PRO A 333 6.53 -7.99 22.35
C PRO A 333 5.28 -7.26 22.87
N LYS A 334 4.45 -6.67 22.00
CA LYS A 334 3.19 -6.04 22.41
C LYS A 334 2.10 -7.07 22.75
N VAL A 335 2.25 -8.31 22.26
CA VAL A 335 1.22 -9.35 22.41
C VAL A 335 1.18 -9.85 23.85
N GLU A 336 0.04 -9.63 24.49
CA GLU A 336 -0.24 -10.05 25.86
C GLU A 336 -1.24 -11.22 25.91
N ALA A 337 -2.01 -11.47 24.84
CA ALA A 337 -2.88 -12.64 24.67
C ALA A 337 -3.08 -12.99 23.19
N ILE A 338 -3.40 -14.25 22.89
CA ILE A 338 -3.71 -14.72 21.53
C ILE A 338 -5.13 -15.30 21.46
N LEU A 339 -5.94 -14.81 20.52
CA LEU A 339 -7.25 -15.35 20.17
C LEU A 339 -7.18 -16.09 18.83
N VAL A 340 -7.39 -17.41 18.87
CA VAL A 340 -7.53 -18.26 17.68
C VAL A 340 -8.99 -18.50 17.42
N ASN A 341 -9.49 -18.06 16.27
CA ASN A 341 -10.88 -18.29 15.85
C ASN A 341 -10.89 -18.98 14.50
N ILE A 342 -11.24 -20.26 14.50
CA ILE A 342 -11.32 -21.06 13.28
C ILE A 342 -12.74 -21.58 13.09
N PHE A 343 -13.35 -21.18 11.98
CA PHE A 343 -14.62 -21.72 11.52
C PHE A 343 -14.36 -22.72 10.38
N GLY A 344 -14.31 -24.00 10.73
CA GLY A 344 -14.04 -25.13 9.86
C GLY A 344 -15.22 -25.47 8.95
N GLY A 345 -15.21 -24.92 7.73
CA GLY A 345 -15.92 -25.55 6.61
C GLY A 345 -15.15 -26.79 6.15
N ILE A 346 -14.30 -26.61 5.15
CA ILE A 346 -13.41 -27.65 4.61
C ILE A 346 -12.23 -27.98 5.57
N VAL A 347 -11.89 -27.06 6.46
CA VAL A 347 -10.80 -27.23 7.44
C VAL A 347 -11.22 -28.19 8.55
N ASN A 348 -10.43 -29.24 8.76
CA ASN A 348 -10.61 -30.19 9.85
C ASN A 348 -10.05 -29.61 11.16
N CYS A 349 -10.91 -29.33 12.14
CA CYS A 349 -10.53 -28.73 13.42
C CYS A 349 -9.48 -29.56 14.18
N ALA A 350 -9.45 -30.89 14.01
CA ALA A 350 -8.47 -31.73 14.68
C ALA A 350 -7.03 -31.49 14.16
N ILE A 351 -6.87 -31.18 12.87
CA ILE A 351 -5.57 -30.81 12.28
C ILE A 351 -5.10 -29.48 12.89
N VAL A 352 -6.01 -28.52 13.00
CA VAL A 352 -5.73 -27.22 13.62
C VAL A 352 -5.37 -27.37 15.09
N ALA A 353 -6.11 -28.16 15.86
CA ALA A 353 -5.80 -28.42 17.28
C ALA A 353 -4.43 -29.08 17.48
N LYS A 354 -4.04 -30.02 16.60
CA LYS A 354 -2.67 -30.58 16.59
C LYS A 354 -1.62 -29.52 16.32
N GLY A 355 -1.85 -28.65 15.32
CA GLY A 355 -0.97 -27.53 15.01
C GLY A 355 -0.82 -26.55 16.18
N ILE A 356 -1.93 -26.20 16.86
CA ILE A 356 -1.94 -25.35 18.05
C ILE A 356 -1.09 -25.98 19.16
N THR A 357 -1.41 -27.21 19.56
CA THR A 357 -0.72 -27.88 20.68
C THR A 357 0.77 -28.09 20.41
N LYS A 358 1.15 -28.40 19.17
CA LYS A 358 2.54 -28.49 18.73
C LYS A 358 3.26 -27.14 18.83
N ALA A 359 2.66 -26.07 18.27
CA ALA A 359 3.23 -24.73 18.31
C ALA A 359 3.42 -24.23 19.75
N CYS A 360 2.42 -24.43 20.62
CA CYS A 360 2.52 -24.06 22.03
C CYS A 360 3.70 -24.72 22.76
N ARG A 361 3.98 -26.01 22.46
CA ARG A 361 5.07 -26.76 23.10
C ARG A 361 6.43 -26.36 22.55
N GLU A 362 6.56 -26.24 21.23
CA GLU A 362 7.84 -25.95 20.58
C GLU A 362 8.28 -24.50 20.74
N LEU A 363 7.33 -23.56 20.77
CA LEU A 363 7.61 -22.11 20.88
C LEU A 363 7.58 -21.61 22.33
N GLU A 364 7.27 -22.49 23.30
CA GLU A 364 7.12 -22.14 24.72
C GLU A 364 6.24 -20.91 24.95
N LEU A 365 5.02 -20.93 24.40
CA LEU A 365 4.08 -19.80 24.48
C LEU A 365 3.81 -19.40 25.94
N LYS A 366 4.08 -18.13 26.27
CA LYS A 366 3.94 -17.58 27.63
C LYS A 366 2.66 -16.77 27.84
N VAL A 367 2.01 -16.39 26.74
CA VAL A 367 0.79 -15.57 26.77
C VAL A 367 -0.46 -16.46 26.83
N PRO A 368 -1.54 -16.02 27.49
CA PRO A 368 -2.81 -16.72 27.48
C PRO A 368 -3.31 -16.97 26.06
N LEU A 369 -3.79 -18.19 25.82
CA LEU A 369 -4.33 -18.60 24.53
C LEU A 369 -5.82 -18.94 24.65
N VAL A 370 -6.64 -18.20 23.91
CA VAL A 370 -8.08 -18.46 23.77
C VAL A 370 -8.32 -19.10 22.41
N VAL A 371 -9.01 -20.24 22.38
CA VAL A 371 -9.26 -21.00 21.17
C VAL A 371 -10.75 -21.22 20.99
N ARG A 372 -11.27 -20.75 19.86
CA ARG A 372 -12.61 -21.07 19.38
C ARG A 372 -12.48 -21.86 18.08
N LEU A 373 -12.88 -23.12 18.12
CA LEU A 373 -12.97 -23.99 16.95
C LEU A 373 -14.44 -24.34 16.73
N GLU A 374 -14.93 -24.16 15.52
CA GLU A 374 -16.22 -24.69 15.08
C GLU A 374 -16.06 -25.44 13.77
N GLY A 375 -16.90 -26.44 13.48
CA GLY A 375 -16.87 -27.15 12.21
C GLY A 375 -16.49 -28.63 12.26
N THR A 376 -15.92 -29.14 11.15
CA THR A 376 -15.61 -30.56 10.97
C THR A 376 -14.64 -31.08 12.03
N ASN A 377 -15.00 -32.17 12.74
CA ASN A 377 -14.24 -32.79 13.83
C ASN A 377 -13.95 -31.87 15.04
N VAL A 378 -14.83 -30.90 15.32
CA VAL A 378 -14.70 -30.02 16.48
C VAL A 378 -14.64 -30.78 17.82
N GLN A 379 -15.36 -31.90 17.97
CA GLN A 379 -15.34 -32.68 19.21
C GLN A 379 -13.97 -33.30 19.48
N GLU A 380 -13.35 -33.88 18.46
CA GLU A 380 -11.99 -34.40 18.55
C GLU A 380 -10.98 -33.28 18.79
N ALA A 381 -11.17 -32.12 18.15
CA ALA A 381 -10.33 -30.96 18.37
C ALA A 381 -10.40 -30.45 19.83
N LYS A 382 -11.60 -30.37 20.40
CA LYS A 382 -11.81 -30.02 21.81
C LYS A 382 -11.12 -31.03 22.73
N ARG A 383 -11.22 -32.33 22.43
CA ARG A 383 -10.51 -33.40 23.16
C ARG A 383 -8.99 -33.22 23.11
N ILE A 384 -8.42 -32.99 21.92
CA ILE A 384 -6.97 -32.74 21.73
C ILE A 384 -6.50 -31.54 22.56
N LEU A 385 -7.27 -30.44 22.57
CA LEU A 385 -6.92 -29.25 23.35
C LEU A 385 -7.01 -29.51 24.86
N SER A 386 -8.06 -30.18 25.34
CA SER A 386 -8.23 -30.48 26.77
C SER A 386 -7.20 -31.48 27.32
N GLU A 387 -6.81 -32.47 26.52
CA GLU A 387 -5.82 -33.50 26.91
C GLU A 387 -4.38 -32.98 26.80
N SER A 388 -4.17 -31.78 26.25
CA SER A 388 -2.83 -31.26 25.92
C SER A 388 -1.98 -30.89 27.14
N GLY A 389 -2.60 -30.64 28.29
CA GLY A 389 -1.97 -30.12 29.51
C GLY A 389 -1.53 -28.65 29.41
N LEU A 390 -1.85 -27.97 28.30
CA LEU A 390 -1.49 -26.57 28.06
C LEU A 390 -2.57 -25.62 28.61
N PRO A 391 -2.22 -24.38 29.02
CA PRO A 391 -3.18 -23.39 29.53
C PRO A 391 -3.99 -22.76 28.39
N ILE A 392 -4.83 -23.57 27.75
CA ILE A 392 -5.68 -23.17 26.61
C ILE A 392 -7.12 -22.98 27.09
N MET A 393 -7.67 -21.79 26.88
CA MET A 393 -9.06 -21.48 27.17
C MET A 393 -9.93 -21.76 25.95
N ALA A 394 -10.72 -22.83 25.99
CA ALA A 394 -11.72 -23.09 24.96
C ALA A 394 -12.89 -22.09 25.06
N ALA A 395 -13.34 -21.56 23.93
CA ALA A 395 -14.50 -20.67 23.82
C ALA A 395 -15.62 -21.31 22.98
N ASN A 396 -16.87 -21.01 23.35
CA ASN A 396 -18.06 -21.61 22.75
C ASN A 396 -18.50 -20.90 21.47
N ASP A 397 -18.38 -19.58 21.45
CA ASP A 397 -18.71 -18.73 20.32
C ASP A 397 -17.72 -17.56 20.26
N LEU A 398 -17.90 -16.69 19.27
CA LEU A 398 -16.98 -15.58 19.05
C LEU A 398 -17.08 -14.50 20.13
N ASP A 399 -18.28 -14.29 20.71
CA ASP A 399 -18.51 -13.32 21.79
C ASP A 399 -17.84 -13.78 23.09
N ASP A 400 -17.98 -15.06 23.44
CA ASP A 400 -17.27 -15.72 24.53
C ASP A 400 -15.75 -15.69 24.34
N ALA A 401 -15.27 -15.97 23.11
CA ALA A 401 -13.84 -15.92 22.80
C ALA A 401 -13.24 -14.53 23.02
N ALA A 402 -13.92 -13.48 22.54
CA ALA A 402 -13.48 -12.11 22.71
C ALA A 402 -13.45 -11.70 24.19
N ARG A 403 -14.53 -11.95 24.94
CA ARG A 403 -14.57 -11.66 26.39
C ARG A 403 -13.44 -12.35 27.14
N LYS A 404 -13.19 -13.63 26.86
CA LYS A 404 -12.09 -14.40 27.48
C LYS A 404 -10.73 -13.81 27.13
N ALA A 405 -10.50 -13.42 25.88
CA ALA A 405 -9.24 -12.84 25.46
C ALA A 405 -8.97 -11.50 26.17
N VAL A 406 -9.98 -10.62 26.22
CA VAL A 406 -9.90 -9.34 26.93
C VAL A 406 -9.73 -9.53 28.44
N ALA A 407 -10.42 -10.50 29.04
CA ALA A 407 -10.29 -10.79 30.46
C ALA A 407 -8.93 -11.40 30.84
N SER A 408 -8.17 -11.93 29.86
CA SER A 408 -6.91 -12.63 30.09
C SER A 408 -5.69 -11.71 30.14
N ILE A 409 -5.83 -10.46 29.70
CA ILE A 409 -4.79 -9.45 29.81
C ILE A 409 -4.94 -8.66 31.12
N ALA A 410 -3.82 -8.21 31.71
CA ALA A 410 -3.86 -7.38 32.89
C ALA A 410 -4.50 -6.02 32.56
N LYS A 411 -5.45 -5.55 33.38
CA LYS A 411 -5.97 -4.18 33.25
C LYS A 411 -4.83 -3.21 33.57
N LYS A 412 -4.44 -2.39 32.59
CA LYS A 412 -3.52 -1.26 32.78
C LYS A 412 -4.23 -0.08 33.43
#